data_AF-A0A397QVH3-F1
#
_entry.id   AF-A0A397QVH3-F1
#
_cell.length_a   1.000
_cell.length_b   1.000
_cell.length_c   1.000
_cell.angle_alpha   90.00
_cell.angle_beta   90.00
_cell.angle_gamma   90.00
#
_symmetry.space_group_name_H-M   'P 1'
#
loop_
_entity.id
_entity.type
_entity.pdbx_description
1 polymer ?
#
loop_
_entity_poly.entity_id
_entity_poly.type
_entity_poly.pdbx_seq_one_letter_code
_entity_poly.pdbx_strand_id
1 'polypeptide(L)'
;MGAGYHGGFGTTNGFRMAYKIGFLSNGYKEYTRNEIFGYLKGVTTISTKITTEIEEGNIGINVIGDELFNRYFTGGYKCAGIQVGNQIYIKRSATDFYSTIVHEGNHALEYINHIPQKDISSKSGEKRAFLAEQNFQKAKKIRIQFKSEKEIEDFIDKNY
;
A
#
# COMPACT_ATOMS: atom_id res chain seq x y z
N MET A 1 0.53 -22.49 -33.29
CA MET A 1 1.01 -22.47 -31.89
C MET A 1 2.16 -21.50 -31.83
N GLY A 2 1.98 -20.33 -31.21
CA GLY A 2 3.00 -19.29 -31.12
C GLY A 2 3.22 -18.93 -29.67
N ALA A 3 4.35 -19.37 -29.12
CA ALA A 3 4.84 -18.91 -27.82
C ALA A 3 5.40 -17.49 -28.01
N GLY A 4 4.73 -16.51 -27.41
CA GLY A 4 5.20 -15.13 -27.31
C GLY A 4 5.59 -14.82 -25.88
N TYR A 5 6.89 -14.95 -25.58
CA TYR A 5 7.52 -14.35 -24.41
C TYR A 5 7.27 -12.84 -24.40
N HIS A 6 6.63 -12.29 -23.37
CA HIS A 6 6.76 -10.87 -22.98
C HIS A 6 6.94 -10.79 -21.46
N GLY A 7 8.09 -11.28 -21.01
CA GLY A 7 8.69 -10.87 -19.74
C GLY A 7 9.56 -9.66 -20.02
N GLY A 8 9.21 -8.50 -19.47
CA GLY A 8 9.90 -7.26 -19.78
C GLY A 8 9.40 -6.05 -18.98
N PHE A 9 9.33 -6.17 -17.66
CA PHE A 9 9.23 -5.01 -16.78
C PHE A 9 10.37 -5.06 -15.76
N GLY A 10 11.56 -4.76 -16.25
CA GLY A 10 12.77 -4.65 -15.45
C GLY A 10 13.61 -3.52 -16.00
N THR A 11 13.24 -2.29 -15.66
CA THR A 11 14.04 -1.05 -15.55
C THR A 11 13.06 0.14 -15.56
N THR A 12 12.46 0.48 -14.43
CA THR A 12 11.86 1.81 -14.27
C THR A 12 12.98 2.76 -13.83
N ASN A 13 13.52 3.47 -14.82
CA ASN A 13 14.39 4.63 -14.65
C ASN A 13 13.76 5.63 -13.68
N GLY A 14 14.46 5.97 -12.59
CA GLY A 14 14.39 7.27 -11.92
C GLY A 14 13.11 7.70 -11.18
N PHE A 15 12.03 6.92 -11.16
CA PHE A 15 10.82 7.27 -10.40
C PHE A 15 10.86 6.70 -8.98
N ARG A 16 10.82 7.57 -7.96
CA ARG A 16 10.57 7.15 -6.56
C ARG A 16 9.14 6.59 -6.46
N MET A 17 9.02 5.30 -6.17
CA MET A 17 7.75 4.64 -5.85
C MET A 17 7.39 4.87 -4.38
N ALA A 18 6.10 4.93 -4.07
CA ALA A 18 5.62 4.97 -2.68
C ALA A 18 5.54 3.55 -2.12
N TYR A 19 5.94 3.37 -0.87
CA TYR A 19 6.03 2.04 -0.25
C TYR A 19 5.95 2.10 1.26
N LYS A 20 5.37 1.09 1.90
CA LYS A 20 5.32 0.93 3.35
C LYS A 20 6.35 -0.09 3.83
N ILE A 21 7.13 0.25 4.85
CA ILE A 21 7.93 -0.72 5.65
C ILE A 21 7.04 -1.30 6.77
N GLY A 22 7.00 -2.64 6.92
CA GLY A 22 6.11 -3.30 7.89
C GLY A 22 6.60 -4.63 8.42
N PHE A 23 5.78 -5.27 9.27
CA PHE A 23 6.09 -6.55 9.91
C PHE A 23 5.65 -7.73 9.03
N LEU A 24 6.46 -8.80 8.97
CA LEU A 24 6.22 -9.99 8.15
C LEU A 24 6.00 -11.22 9.06
N SER A 25 5.12 -12.15 8.67
CA SER A 25 4.90 -13.42 9.37
C SER A 25 4.86 -14.63 8.42
N ASN A 26 5.09 -15.82 8.98
CA ASN A 26 5.10 -17.10 8.24
C ASN A 26 3.68 -17.68 7.97
N GLY A 27 2.61 -16.95 8.27
CA GLY A 27 1.23 -17.44 8.13
C GLY A 27 0.62 -17.16 6.76
N TYR A 28 0.04 -18.18 6.12
CA TYR A 28 -0.74 -18.02 4.90
C TYR A 28 -2.17 -17.60 5.23
N LYS A 29 -2.63 -16.47 4.69
CA LYS A 29 -4.04 -16.04 4.78
C LYS A 29 -4.56 -15.71 3.39
N GLU A 30 -5.63 -16.37 2.99
CA GLU A 30 -6.38 -16.02 1.79
C GLU A 30 -7.29 -14.84 2.11
N TYR A 31 -7.38 -13.89 1.19
CA TYR A 31 -8.21 -12.70 1.32
C TYR A 31 -9.20 -12.65 0.17
N THR A 32 -10.48 -12.63 0.49
CA THR A 32 -11.53 -12.41 -0.50
C THR A 32 -11.81 -10.91 -0.64
N ARG A 33 -12.30 -10.51 -1.82
CA ARG A 33 -12.74 -9.12 -2.07
C ARG A 33 -13.82 -8.67 -1.07
N ASN A 34 -14.74 -9.56 -0.70
CA ASN A 34 -15.81 -9.27 0.26
C ASN A 34 -15.26 -9.04 1.68
N GLU A 35 -14.24 -9.79 2.11
CA GLU A 35 -13.59 -9.56 3.40
C GLU A 35 -12.88 -8.21 3.43
N ILE A 36 -12.19 -7.83 2.34
CA ILE A 36 -11.56 -6.52 2.21
C ILE A 36 -12.60 -5.41 2.37
N PHE A 37 -13.72 -5.51 1.65
CA PHE A 37 -14.80 -4.52 1.73
C PHE A 37 -15.45 -4.47 3.11
N GLY A 38 -15.79 -5.61 3.69
CA GLY A 38 -16.38 -5.68 5.03
C GLY A 38 -15.44 -5.16 6.12
N TYR A 39 -14.12 -5.25 5.92
CA TYR A 39 -13.16 -4.78 6.90
C TYR A 39 -12.89 -3.27 6.83
N LEU A 40 -12.96 -2.69 5.63
CA LEU A 40 -12.55 -1.31 5.34
C LEU A 40 -13.72 -0.33 5.16
N LYS A 41 -14.81 -0.73 4.51
CA LYS A 41 -15.90 0.18 4.11
C LYS A 41 -16.62 0.73 5.33
N GLY A 42 -16.82 2.04 5.38
CA GLY A 42 -17.52 2.73 6.47
C GLY A 42 -16.70 3.02 7.73
N VAL A 43 -15.42 2.62 7.77
CA VAL A 43 -14.58 2.77 8.97
C VAL A 43 -14.05 4.20 9.12
N THR A 44 -13.48 4.74 8.05
CA THR A 44 -13.08 6.14 7.92
C THR A 44 -13.42 6.63 6.52
N THR A 45 -13.57 7.94 6.33
CA THR A 45 -13.82 8.53 5.01
C THR A 45 -12.80 8.08 3.97
N ILE A 46 -11.50 8.02 4.32
CA ILE A 46 -10.46 7.58 3.39
C ILE A 46 -10.59 6.10 3.07
N SER A 47 -10.73 5.23 4.09
CA SER A 47 -10.90 3.78 3.83
C SER A 47 -12.15 3.47 2.98
N THR A 48 -13.24 4.21 3.19
CA THR A 48 -14.45 4.11 2.37
C THR A 48 -14.19 4.51 0.92
N LYS A 49 -13.51 5.64 0.69
CA LYS A 49 -13.12 6.07 -0.67
C LYS A 49 -12.26 5.02 -1.36
N ILE A 50 -11.22 4.51 -0.67
CA ILE A 50 -10.38 3.42 -1.19
C ILE A 50 -11.23 2.22 -1.59
N THR A 51 -12.16 1.77 -0.72
CA THR A 51 -13.03 0.63 -1.06
C THR A 51 -13.94 0.89 -2.24
N THR A 52 -14.50 2.10 -2.39
CA THR A 52 -15.33 2.46 -3.53
C THR A 52 -14.53 2.37 -4.83
N GLU A 53 -13.33 2.94 -4.87
CA GLU A 53 -12.49 2.89 -6.07
C GLU A 53 -12.01 1.46 -6.41
N ILE A 54 -11.83 0.60 -5.40
CA ILE A 54 -11.55 -0.82 -5.64
C ILE A 54 -12.79 -1.55 -6.17
N GLU A 55 -13.97 -1.22 -5.64
CA GLU A 55 -15.26 -1.78 -6.05
C GLU A 55 -15.61 -1.41 -7.51
N GLU A 56 -15.29 -0.17 -7.91
CA GLU A 56 -15.47 0.34 -9.27
C GLU A 56 -14.37 -0.11 -10.25
N GLY A 57 -13.30 -0.73 -9.75
CA GLY A 57 -12.19 -1.22 -10.58
C GLY A 57 -11.14 -0.16 -10.94
N ASN A 58 -11.22 1.03 -10.36
CA ASN A 58 -10.27 2.12 -10.56
C ASN A 58 -8.96 1.88 -9.79
N ILE A 59 -8.99 1.14 -8.67
CA ILE A 59 -7.80 0.72 -7.90
C ILE A 59 -7.72 -0.81 -7.87
N GLY A 60 -6.57 -1.38 -8.25
CA GLY A 60 -6.31 -2.82 -8.17
C GLY A 60 -5.53 -3.22 -6.92
N ILE A 61 -5.87 -4.37 -6.33
CA ILE A 61 -5.10 -4.99 -5.23
C ILE A 61 -4.48 -6.29 -5.71
N ASN A 62 -3.17 -6.43 -5.51
CA ASN A 62 -2.39 -7.60 -5.91
C ASN A 62 -1.64 -8.15 -4.69
N VAL A 63 -1.97 -9.37 -4.26
CA VAL A 63 -1.25 -10.05 -3.18
C VAL A 63 -0.21 -10.99 -3.79
N ILE A 64 1.06 -10.64 -3.63
CA ILE A 64 2.18 -11.31 -4.29
C ILE A 64 3.01 -12.08 -3.25
N GLY A 65 3.43 -13.30 -3.61
CA GLY A 65 4.37 -14.06 -2.78
C GLY A 65 5.68 -13.31 -2.58
N ASP A 66 6.24 -13.35 -1.38
CA ASP A 66 7.41 -12.58 -0.96
C ASP A 66 8.59 -12.63 -1.94
N GLU A 67 8.92 -13.83 -2.43
CA GLU A 67 10.05 -14.01 -3.35
C GLU A 67 9.81 -13.28 -4.69
N LEU A 68 8.59 -13.34 -5.23
CA LEU A 68 8.24 -12.64 -6.46
C LEU A 68 8.18 -11.13 -6.22
N PHE A 69 7.63 -10.70 -5.08
CA PHE A 69 7.60 -9.28 -4.70
C PHE A 69 9.00 -8.69 -4.61
N ASN A 70 9.92 -9.36 -3.91
CA ASN A 70 11.29 -8.90 -3.73
C ASN A 70 12.10 -8.90 -5.04
N ARG A 71 11.80 -9.84 -5.95
CA ARG A 71 12.41 -9.87 -7.29
C ARG A 71 11.91 -8.75 -8.18
N TYR A 72 10.61 -8.42 -8.09
CA TYR A 72 9.98 -7.41 -8.93
C TYR A 72 10.29 -5.98 -8.48
N PHE A 73 10.42 -5.75 -7.17
CA PHE A 73 10.66 -4.43 -6.61
C PHE A 73 12.03 -4.34 -5.93
N THR A 74 12.94 -3.58 -6.53
CA THR A 74 14.26 -3.27 -5.95
C THR A 74 14.10 -2.63 -4.57
N GLY A 75 14.70 -3.19 -3.53
CA GLY A 75 14.52 -2.72 -2.15
C GLY A 75 13.30 -3.29 -1.43
N GLY A 76 12.48 -4.09 -2.12
CA GLY A 76 11.22 -4.63 -1.62
C GLY A 76 11.33 -5.44 -0.34
N TYR A 77 12.51 -5.97 0.02
CA TYR A 77 12.72 -6.81 1.21
C TYR A 77 12.29 -6.16 2.53
N LYS A 78 12.34 -4.82 2.65
CA LYS A 78 11.85 -4.09 3.83
C LYS A 78 10.38 -3.71 3.76
N CYS A 79 9.75 -3.78 2.60
CA CYS A 79 8.41 -3.25 2.38
C CYS A 79 7.33 -4.32 2.65
N ALA A 80 6.21 -3.93 3.23
CA ALA A 80 4.98 -4.72 3.33
C ALA A 80 4.08 -4.51 2.10
N GLY A 81 4.12 -3.33 1.49
CA GLY A 81 3.38 -3.00 0.28
C GLY A 81 4.03 -1.86 -0.50
N ILE A 82 3.64 -1.74 -1.77
CA ILE A 82 4.09 -0.72 -2.73
C ILE A 82 2.89 -0.30 -3.59
N GLN A 83 2.77 0.99 -3.86
CA GLN A 83 1.88 1.54 -4.87
C GLN A 83 2.63 1.79 -6.19
N VAL A 84 2.02 1.39 -7.33
CA VAL A 84 2.46 1.75 -8.69
C VAL A 84 1.24 2.18 -9.51
N GLY A 85 1.13 3.48 -9.76
CA GLY A 85 -0.05 4.04 -10.42
C GLY A 85 -1.32 3.81 -9.60
N ASN A 86 -2.34 3.22 -10.20
CA ASN A 86 -3.56 2.86 -9.50
C ASN A 86 -3.52 1.44 -8.89
N GLN A 87 -2.36 0.77 -8.91
CA GLN A 87 -2.20 -0.59 -8.43
C GLN A 87 -1.51 -0.62 -7.06
N ILE A 88 -2.07 -1.40 -6.15
CA ILE A 88 -1.51 -1.73 -4.84
C ILE A 88 -0.95 -3.14 -4.89
N TYR A 89 0.31 -3.30 -4.49
CA TYR A 89 0.99 -4.58 -4.37
C TYR A 89 1.32 -4.83 -2.90
N ILE A 90 0.90 -5.97 -2.36
CA ILE A 90 1.11 -6.32 -0.95
C ILE A 90 1.83 -7.66 -0.88
N LYS A 91 2.86 -7.74 -0.04
CA LYS A 91 3.51 -9.00 0.27
C LYS A 91 2.55 -9.94 0.98
N ARG A 92 2.55 -11.20 0.59
CA ARG A 92 1.75 -12.23 1.23
C ARG A 92 2.04 -12.36 2.73
N SER A 93 3.28 -12.17 3.16
CA SER A 93 3.65 -12.23 4.58
C SER A 93 3.30 -10.98 5.40
N ALA A 94 2.79 -9.91 4.79
CA ALA A 94 2.49 -8.66 5.50
C ALA A 94 1.46 -8.88 6.62
N THR A 95 1.84 -8.61 7.88
CA THR A 95 0.96 -8.85 9.04
C THR A 95 -0.13 -7.80 9.20
N ASP A 96 0.13 -6.58 8.70
CA ASP A 96 -0.77 -5.44 8.81
C ASP A 96 -1.50 -5.20 7.48
N PHE A 97 -2.04 -6.27 6.88
CA PHE A 97 -2.62 -6.29 5.53
C PHE A 97 -3.63 -5.15 5.27
N TYR A 98 -4.66 -5.01 6.10
CA TYR A 98 -5.69 -3.98 5.92
C TYR A 98 -5.15 -2.56 6.12
N SER A 99 -4.27 -2.36 7.10
CA SER A 99 -3.59 -1.08 7.28
C SER A 99 -2.69 -0.73 6.09
N THR A 100 -2.05 -1.74 5.49
CA THR A 100 -1.24 -1.57 4.27
C THR A 100 -2.11 -1.20 3.07
N ILE A 101 -3.31 -1.78 2.93
CA ILE A 101 -4.28 -1.33 1.91
C ILE A 101 -4.66 0.15 2.14
N VAL A 102 -4.86 0.59 3.38
CA VAL A 102 -5.20 1.99 3.64
C VAL A 102 -4.03 2.93 3.30
N HIS A 103 -2.80 2.57 3.65
CA HIS A 103 -1.60 3.36 3.33
C HIS A 103 -1.38 3.46 1.82
N GLU A 104 -1.17 2.31 1.15
CA GLU A 104 -0.91 2.28 -0.29
C GLU A 104 -2.13 2.69 -1.11
N GLY A 105 -3.33 2.46 -0.58
CA GLY A 105 -4.57 2.93 -1.18
C GLY A 105 -4.75 4.44 -1.10
N ASN A 106 -4.21 5.11 -0.07
CA ASN A 106 -4.16 6.57 -0.07
C ASN A 106 -3.26 7.08 -1.21
N HIS A 107 -2.10 6.45 -1.42
CA HIS A 107 -1.22 6.79 -2.55
C HIS A 107 -1.90 6.54 -3.90
N ALA A 108 -2.62 5.43 -4.05
CA ALA A 108 -3.38 5.14 -5.26
C ALA A 108 -4.54 6.13 -5.48
N LEU A 109 -5.23 6.54 -4.41
CA LEU A 109 -6.23 7.62 -4.45
C LEU A 109 -5.61 8.94 -4.92
N GLU A 110 -4.44 9.31 -4.40
CA GLU A 110 -3.76 10.53 -4.81
C GLU A 110 -3.37 10.48 -6.30
N TYR A 111 -2.93 9.30 -6.77
CA TYR A 111 -2.58 9.07 -8.17
C TYR A 111 -3.78 9.25 -9.12
N ILE A 112 -4.94 8.63 -8.82
CA ILE A 112 -6.14 8.79 -9.65
C ILE A 112 -6.70 10.22 -9.60
N ASN A 113 -6.41 10.97 -8.53
CA ASN A 113 -6.72 12.41 -8.41
C ASN A 113 -5.67 13.31 -9.08
N HIS A 114 -4.80 12.75 -9.92
CA HIS A 114 -3.78 13.46 -10.70
C HIS A 114 -2.75 14.23 -9.87
N ILE A 115 -2.50 13.82 -8.63
CA ILE A 115 -1.37 14.35 -7.86
C ILE A 115 -0.07 13.82 -8.49
N PRO A 116 0.94 14.67 -8.76
CA PRO A 116 2.19 14.22 -9.35
C PRO A 116 2.88 13.14 -8.50
N GLN A 117 3.42 12.08 -9.13
CA GLN A 117 4.07 10.97 -8.41
C GLN A 117 5.22 11.43 -7.48
N LYS A 118 5.91 12.52 -7.83
CA LYS A 118 6.95 13.13 -6.98
C LYS A 118 6.41 13.67 -5.66
N ASP A 119 5.15 14.08 -5.62
CA ASP A 119 4.49 14.64 -4.45
C ASP A 119 3.83 13.53 -3.62
N ILE A 120 3.33 12.47 -4.26
CA ILE A 120 2.84 11.24 -3.62
C ILE A 120 3.98 10.54 -2.87
N SER A 121 5.11 10.35 -3.54
CA SER A 121 6.32 9.71 -2.97
C SER A 121 7.16 10.63 -2.07
N SER A 122 6.72 11.88 -1.86
CA SER A 122 7.41 12.83 -0.98
C SER A 122 7.16 12.52 0.50
N LYS A 123 7.98 13.09 1.39
CA LYS A 123 7.72 13.05 2.85
C LYS A 123 6.31 13.53 3.21
N SER A 124 5.80 14.53 2.49
CA SER A 124 4.45 15.05 2.71
C SER A 124 3.36 14.05 2.29
N GLY A 125 3.58 13.29 1.21
CA GLY A 125 2.67 12.25 0.76
C GLY A 125 2.67 11.05 1.68
N GLU A 126 3.86 10.58 2.09
CA GLU A 126 3.97 9.52 3.10
C GLU A 126 3.32 9.93 4.43
N LYS A 127 3.46 11.19 4.86
CA LYS A 127 2.78 11.70 6.05
C LYS A 127 1.26 11.59 5.92
N ARG A 128 0.68 11.97 4.78
CA ARG A 128 -0.78 11.83 4.53
C ARG A 128 -1.22 10.37 4.57
N ALA A 129 -0.46 9.47 3.95
CA ALA A 129 -0.76 8.03 3.95
C ALA A 129 -0.68 7.42 5.36
N PHE A 130 0.37 7.72 6.14
CA PHE A 130 0.50 7.24 7.52
C PHE A 130 -0.57 7.82 8.45
N LEU A 131 -1.00 9.07 8.25
CA LEU A 131 -2.13 9.63 9.00
C LEU A 131 -3.45 8.95 8.66
N ALA A 132 -3.69 8.63 7.38
CA ALA A 132 -4.85 7.84 6.96
C ALA A 132 -4.84 6.44 7.60
N GLU A 133 -3.69 5.76 7.60
CA GLU A 133 -3.49 4.48 8.27
C GLU A 133 -3.75 4.58 9.78
N GLN A 134 -3.16 5.58 10.46
CA GLN A 134 -3.31 5.77 11.90
C GLN A 134 -4.79 6.01 12.27
N ASN A 135 -5.49 6.85 11.50
CA ASN A 135 -6.91 7.12 11.71
C ASN A 135 -7.75 5.85 11.55
N PHE A 136 -7.43 5.01 10.56
CA PHE A 136 -8.06 3.72 10.40
C PHE A 136 -7.78 2.76 11.57
N GLN A 137 -6.54 2.67 12.03
CA GLN A 137 -6.15 1.84 13.18
C GLN A 137 -6.90 2.25 14.45
N LYS A 138 -6.99 3.56 14.71
CA LYS A 138 -7.76 4.15 15.81
C LYS A 138 -9.25 3.79 15.70
N ALA A 139 -9.85 3.97 14.53
CA ALA A 139 -11.27 3.68 14.30
C ALA A 139 -11.61 2.19 14.48
N LYS A 140 -10.76 1.27 14.00
CA LYS A 140 -10.93 -0.18 14.19
C LYS A 140 -10.56 -0.69 15.58
N LYS A 141 -9.97 0.16 16.44
CA LYS A 141 -9.41 -0.23 17.74
C LYS A 141 -8.42 -1.41 17.63
N ILE A 142 -7.62 -1.42 16.55
CA ILE A 142 -6.55 -2.40 16.33
C ILE A 142 -5.20 -1.82 16.78
N ARG A 143 -4.12 -2.58 16.61
CA ARG A 143 -2.77 -2.12 16.91
C ARG A 143 -2.47 -0.82 16.14
N ILE A 144 -2.16 0.24 16.88
CA ILE A 144 -1.73 1.53 16.34
C ILE A 144 -0.21 1.48 16.18
N GLN A 145 0.27 1.66 14.94
CA GLN A 145 1.72 1.60 14.64
C GLN A 145 2.47 2.81 15.20
N PHE A 146 1.91 4.01 15.02
CA PHE A 146 2.46 5.27 15.53
C PHE A 146 1.39 5.97 16.36
N LYS A 147 1.69 6.29 17.61
CA LYS A 147 0.72 6.87 18.56
C LYS A 147 0.50 8.36 18.34
N SER A 148 1.46 9.05 17.73
CA SER A 148 1.43 10.50 17.49
C SER A 148 1.88 10.84 16.08
N GLU A 149 1.52 12.04 15.63
CA GLU A 149 2.01 12.61 14.36
C GLU A 149 3.53 12.80 14.39
N LYS A 150 4.09 13.17 15.54
CA LYS A 150 5.55 13.28 15.73
C LYS A 150 6.27 11.94 15.48
N GLU A 151 5.73 10.83 15.96
CA GLU A 151 6.31 9.50 15.68
C GLU A 151 6.28 9.14 14.19
N ILE A 152 5.25 9.59 13.46
CA ILE A 152 5.17 9.43 12.00
C ILE A 152 6.26 10.27 11.32
N GLU A 153 6.41 11.53 11.72
CA GLU A 153 7.43 12.44 11.16
C GLU A 153 8.86 11.92 11.41
N ASP A 154 9.17 11.56 12.66
CA ASP A 154 10.48 11.04 13.04
C ASP A 154 10.80 9.73 12.26
N PHE A 155 9.78 8.90 11.98
CA PHE A 155 9.93 7.70 11.15
C PHE A 155 10.18 8.04 9.67
N ILE A 156 9.40 8.96 9.10
CA ILE A 156 9.55 9.38 7.69
C ILE A 156 10.94 9.97 7.48
N ASP A 157 11.40 10.86 8.36
CA ASP A 157 12.70 11.53 8.23
C ASP A 157 13.87 10.57 8.24
N LYS A 158 13.75 9.44 8.94
CA LYS A 158 14.77 8.41 9.01
C LYS A 158 14.78 7.47 7.79
N ASN A 159 13.66 7.33 7.09
CA ASN A 159 13.46 6.25 6.11
C ASN A 159 13.16 6.71 4.67
N TYR A 160 12.81 7.98 4.42
CA TYR A 160 12.39 8.52 3.12
C TYR A 160 13.10 9.83 2.74
#